data_AF-A0A9E0RR53-F1
#
_entry.id   AF-A0A9E0RR53-F1
#
_cell.length_a   1.000
_cell.length_b   1.000
_cell.length_c   1.000
_cell.angle_alpha   90.00
_cell.angle_beta   90.00
_cell.angle_gamma   90.00
#
_symmetry.space_group_name_H-M   'P 1'
#
loop_
_entity.id
_entity.type
_entity.pdbx_description
1 polymer ?
#
loop_
_entity_poly.entity_id
_entity_poly.type
_entity_poly.pdbx_seq_one_letter_code
_entity_poly.pdbx_strand_id
1 'polypeptide(L)' 'MSGFNYEKDANGVVTVTMDMDGPVNSMSEAFLPALRETVEKLEGESDLTGVVLASAKKTFFAGGELNS' A
#
# COMPACT_ATOMS: atom_id res chain seq x y z
N MET A 1 -7.27 2.53 6.14
CA MET A 1 -6.54 2.46 4.87
C MET A 1 -7.50 2.15 3.72
N SER A 2 -7.86 3.16 2.93
CA SER A 2 -8.54 2.90 1.64
C SER A 2 -7.48 2.61 0.58
N GLY A 3 -7.75 1.65 -0.31
CA GLY A 3 -6.86 1.27 -1.41
C GLY A 3 -5.54 0.57 -1.05
N PHE A 4 -5.21 0.41 0.24
CA PHE A 4 -4.02 -0.30 0.73
C PHE A 4 -4.48 -1.37 1.72
N ASN A 5 -4.47 -2.63 1.28
CA ASN A 5 -4.88 -3.77 2.09
C ASN A 5 -3.69 -4.26 2.92
N TYR A 6 -3.87 -4.41 4.23
CA TYR A 6 -2.79 -4.73 5.16
C TYR A 6 -3.06 -6.06 5.85
N GLU A 7 -2.12 -6.99 5.70
CA GLU A 7 -2.16 -8.30 6.33
C GLU A 7 -0.82 -8.60 6.97
N LYS A 8 -0.83 -9.08 8.22
CA LYS A 8 0.39 -9.54 8.91
C LYS A 8 0.30 -11.04 9.12
N ASP A 9 1.34 -11.76 8.74
CA ASP A 9 1.40 -13.21 8.91
C ASP A 9 1.95 -13.61 10.29
N ALA A 10 1.93 -14.92 10.56
CA ALA A 10 2.42 -15.48 11.83
C ALA A 10 3.95 -15.34 12.02
N ASN A 11 4.70 -14.99 10.97
CA ASN A 11 6.15 -14.76 11.02
C ASN A 11 6.48 -13.26 11.22
N GLY A 12 5.47 -12.42 11.42
CA GLY A 12 5.66 -10.98 11.57
C GLY A 12 5.98 -10.26 10.26
N VAL A 13 5.72 -10.88 9.10
CA VAL A 13 5.84 -10.23 7.79
C VAL A 13 4.50 -9.56 7.45
N VAL A 14 4.56 -8.27 7.13
CA VAL A 14 3.39 -7.53 6.67
C VAL A 14 3.35 -7.51 5.15
N THR A 15 2.25 -7.94 4.56
CA THR A 15 1.93 -7.70 3.15
C THR A 15 0.98 -6.52 3.05
N VAL A 16 1.43 -5.47 2.36
CA VAL A 16 0.60 -4.32 1.96
C VAL A 16 0.29 -4.46 0.48
N THR A 17 -0.96 -4.72 0.13
CA THR A 17 -1.41 -4.81 -1.27
C THR A 17 -2.10 -3.54 -1.69
N MET A 18 -1.51 -2.82 -2.65
CA MET A 18 -2.14 -1.67 -3.30
C MET A 18 -3.26 -2.13 -4.24
N ASP A 19 -4.47 -1.70 -3.93
CA ASP A 19 -5.69 -1.91 -4.70
C ASP A 19 -6.48 -0.59 -4.76
N MET A 20 -5.88 0.41 -5.39
CA MET A 20 -6.48 1.73 -5.53
C MET A 20 -7.56 1.74 -6.61
N ASP A 21 -8.37 2.80 -6.59
CA ASP A 21 -9.36 3.06 -7.65
C ASP A 21 -8.70 3.23 -9.02
N GLY A 22 -9.42 2.82 -10.06
CA GLY A 22 -8.95 2.90 -11.44
C GLY A 22 -8.28 1.62 -11.96
N PRO A 23 -7.85 1.62 -13.24
CA PRO A 23 -7.29 0.44 -13.90
C PRO A 23 -5.87 0.09 -13.44
N VAL A 24 -5.17 1.04 -12.82
CA VAL A 24 -3.81 0.93 -12.30
C VAL A 24 -3.72 1.66 -10.97
N ASN A 25 -2.79 1.26 -10.10
CA ASN A 25 -2.43 2.09 -8.96
C ASN A 25 -1.63 3.30 -9.46
N SER A 26 -1.97 4.51 -9.01
CA SER A 26 -1.30 5.76 -9.39
C SER A 26 -1.17 6.69 -8.17
N MET A 27 -0.35 7.75 -8.29
CA MET A 27 -0.28 8.83 -7.29
C MET A 27 -1.50 9.76 -7.42
N SER A 28 -2.71 9.20 -7.28
CA SER A 28 -3.94 9.98 -7.16
C SER A 28 -4.02 10.71 -5.81
N GLU A 29 -5.04 11.54 -5.60
CA GLU A 29 -5.24 12.26 -4.33
C GLU A 29 -5.27 11.35 -3.10
N ALA A 30 -5.75 10.11 -3.26
CA ALA A 30 -5.84 9.12 -2.19
C ALA A 30 -4.48 8.46 -1.86
N PHE A 31 -3.48 8.54 -2.73
CA PHE A 31 -2.21 7.82 -2.58
C PHE A 31 -1.42 8.27 -1.35
N LEU A 32 -1.15 9.57 -1.22
CA LEU A 32 -0.31 10.08 -0.14
C LEU A 32 -0.93 9.87 1.25
N PRO A 33 -2.24 10.10 1.48
CA PRO A 33 -2.88 9.73 2.73
C PRO A 33 -2.76 8.23 3.06
N ALA A 34 -3.05 7.35 2.09
CA ALA A 34 -3.00 5.90 2.29
C ALA A 34 -1.57 5.41 2.59
N LEU A 35 -0.56 5.95 1.89
CA LEU A 35 0.84 5.62 2.13
C LEU A 35 1.30 6.09 3.52
N ARG A 36 0.93 7.30 3.94
CA ARG A 36 1.28 7.81 5.29
C ARG A 36 0.67 6.94 6.39
N GLU A 37 -0.64 6.66 6.32
CA GLU A 37 -1.32 5.78 7.28
C GLU A 37 -0.66 4.39 7.35
N THR A 38 -0.26 3.85 6.18
CA THR A 38 0.43 2.57 6.10
C THR A 38 1.80 2.62 6.77
N VAL A 39 2.62 3.64 6.49
CA VAL A 39 3.96 3.79 7.08
C VAL A 39 3.87 4.01 8.59
N GLU A 40 2.98 4.87 9.06
CA GLU A 40 2.75 5.10 10.49
C GLU A 40 2.38 3.79 11.21
N LYS A 41 1.53 2.97 10.59
CA LYS A 41 1.18 1.66 11.13
C LYS A 41 2.40 0.72 11.17
N LEU A 42 3.18 0.64 10.08
CA LEU A 42 4.38 -0.20 10.00
C LEU A 42 5.44 0.19 11.04
N GLU A 43 5.67 1.48 11.25
CA GLU A 43 6.62 1.99 12.25
C GLU A 43 6.20 1.67 13.69
N GLY A 44 4.90 1.43 13.93
CA GLY A 44 4.34 1.05 15.23
C GLY A 44 4.37 -0.45 15.55
N GLU A 45 4.73 -1.32 14.59
CA GLU A 45 4.76 -2.77 14.78
C GLU A 45 6.04 -3.21 15.52
N SER A 46 5.90 -3.79 16.71
CA SER A 46 7.05 -4.15 17.57
C SER A 46 7.78 -5.43 17.17
N ASP A 47 7.12 -6.31 16.43
CA ASP A 47 7.58 -7.63 15.96
C ASP A 47 7.60 -7.71 14.42
N LEU A 48 7.75 -6.56 13.74
CA LEU A 48 7.84 -6.50 12.29
C LEU A 48 9.16 -7.13 11.81
N THR A 49 9.05 -8.23 11.08
CA THR A 49 10.20 -8.95 10.52
C THR A 49 10.50 -8.51 9.09
N GLY A 50 9.49 -8.03 8.36
CA GLY A 50 9.66 -7.52 7.00
C GLY A 50 8.36 -7.01 6.40
N VAL A 51 8.47 -6.31 5.27
CA VAL A 51 7.34 -5.76 4.53
C VAL A 51 7.40 -6.21 3.08
N VAL A 52 6.31 -6.78 2.59
CA VAL A 52 6.05 -7.03 1.17
C VAL A 52 5.08 -5.97 0.67
N LEU A 53 5.52 -5.14 -0.27
CA LEU A 53 4.63 -4.24 -0.99
C LEU A 53 4.19 -4.93 -2.29
N ALA A 54 2.88 -5.15 -2.42
CA ALA A 54 2.26 -5.87 -3.52
C ALA A 54 1.24 -5.00 -4.26
N SER A 55 0.78 -5.47 -5.42
CA SER A 55 -0.27 -4.83 -6.21
C SER A 55 -1.38 -5.85 -6.51
N ALA A 56 -2.63 -5.40 -6.37
CA ALA A 56 -3.81 -6.14 -6.83
C ALA A 56 -4.07 -5.97 -8.34
N LYS A 57 -3.26 -5.15 -9.03
CA LYS A 57 -3.38 -4.87 -10.47
C LYS A 57 -2.27 -5.58 -11.25
N LYS A 58 -2.47 -5.75 -12.57
CA LYS A 58 -1.44 -6.34 -13.47
C LYS A 58 -0.16 -5.50 -13.53
N THR A 59 -0.31 -4.18 -13.57
CA THR A 59 0.82 -3.25 -13.46
C THR A 59 0.96 -2.86 -11.99
N PHE A 60 2.18 -2.90 -11.46
CA PHE A 60 2.42 -2.63 -10.04
C PHE A 60 1.93 -1.24 -9.63
N PHE A 61 2.44 -0.21 -10.30
CA PHE A 61 2.16 1.19 -10.06
C PHE A 61 2.51 2.00 -11.32
N ALA A 62 1.64 2.91 -11.75
CA ALA A 62 1.79 3.64 -13.01
C ALA A 62 2.52 4.99 -12.87
N GLY A 63 2.81 5.43 -11.64
CA GLY A 63 3.44 6.73 -11.38
C GLY A 63 2.39 7.82 -11.11
N GLY A 64 2.69 9.05 -11.51
CA GLY A 64 1.82 10.21 -11.28
C GLY A 64 0.48 10.12 -12.02
N GLU A 65 -0.61 10.56 -11.37
CA GLU A 65 -1.89 10.74 -12.06
C GLU A 65 -1.85 12.01 -12.92
N LEU A 66 -2.04 11.87 -14.24
CA LEU A 66 -1.85 12.97 -15.18
C LEU A 66 -3.08 13.86 -15.38
N ASN A 67 -4.26 13.39 -14.99
CA ASN A 67 -5.54 14.07 -15.21
C ASN A 67 -6.10 14.72 -13.93
N SER A 68 -5.19 15.08 -13.01
CA SER A 68 -5.52 15.70 -11.72
C SER A 68 -6.25 17.03 -11.90
#